data_AF-A0A5U5IMV5-F1
#
_entry.id   AF-A0A5U5IMV5-F1
#
_cell.length_a   1.000
_cell.length_b   1.000
_cell.length_c   1.000
_cell.angle_alpha   90.00
_cell.angle_beta   90.00
_cell.angle_gamma   90.00
#
_symmetry.space_group_name_H-M   'P 1'
#
loop_
_entity.id
_entity.type
_entity.pdbx_description
1 polymer ?
#
loop_
_entity_poly.entity_id
_entity_poly.type
_entity_poly.pdbx_seq_one_letter_code
_entity_poly.pdbx_strand_id
1 'polypeptide(L)'
;MKLFFSHFLRLIILLVLVAAGTFILLSFSPVDPIRAYIGNDLLHVPPEQYARIAARWGLDQPLWERFGHWFWRLLQGDMGYSMLFNMPVASVIRERFATSFALLAGAWLLSGVLGVTLGFLAGRFLHRWPDKMICRISYLLSSLPTFWIAMLLLALFAVRWPVLPVCCAWDPGNNAGTALLSERLRHLVLPVCALSLLGMGQITLHTREKIASVMKSEFIRFARAQGDKGWSLLRHQVLRHAITPALCLQFASLGELMGGALLAEKVFAYPGLGQATIDAGLRGDVPLLMGIVLFCTLLVFAGNTISAWLVVVLNRSLERPDAL
;
A
#
# COMPACT_ATOMS: atom_id res chain seq x y z
N MET A 1 23.47 -17.95 5.14
CA MET A 1 24.26 -17.02 4.30
C MET A 1 23.73 -16.84 2.88
N LYS A 2 23.60 -17.90 2.06
CA LYS A 2 23.16 -17.78 0.64
C LYS A 2 21.77 -17.11 0.45
N LEU A 3 20.80 -17.40 1.33
CA LEU A 3 19.45 -16.82 1.25
C LEU A 3 19.46 -15.30 1.53
N PHE A 4 20.14 -14.87 2.59
CA PHE A 4 20.25 -13.46 2.97
C PHE A 4 20.96 -12.63 1.90
N PHE A 5 22.06 -13.16 1.34
CA PHE A 5 22.77 -12.51 0.24
C PHE A 5 21.90 -12.35 -1.01
N SER A 6 21.13 -13.38 -1.37
CA SER A 6 20.19 -13.33 -2.50
C SER A 6 19.10 -12.25 -2.29
N HIS A 7 18.53 -12.15 -1.09
CA HIS A 7 17.55 -11.11 -0.79
C HIS A 7 18.15 -9.70 -0.82
N PHE A 8 19.33 -9.51 -0.25
CA PHE A 8 20.02 -8.23 -0.26
C PHE A 8 20.35 -7.77 -1.70
N LEU A 9 20.86 -8.68 -2.53
CA LEU A 9 21.15 -8.38 -3.93
C LEU A 9 19.86 -8.04 -4.72
N ARG A 10 18.77 -8.79 -4.50
CA ARG A 10 17.46 -8.47 -5.10
C ARG A 10 16.96 -7.09 -4.68
N LEU A 11 17.12 -6.71 -3.41
CA LEU A 11 16.74 -5.39 -2.92
C LEU A 11 17.55 -4.29 -3.62
N ILE A 12 18.87 -4.42 -3.68
CA ILE A 12 19.73 -3.43 -4.34
C ILE A 12 19.34 -3.28 -5.82
N ILE A 13 19.21 -4.39 -6.53
CA ILE A 13 18.82 -4.37 -7.95
C ILE A 13 17.46 -3.69 -8.11
N LEU A 14 16.48 -4.04 -7.27
CA LEU A 14 15.16 -3.43 -7.30
C LEU A 14 15.21 -1.92 -7.05
N LEU A 15 15.93 -1.45 -6.02
CA LEU A 15 16.06 -0.03 -5.70
C LEU A 15 16.73 0.75 -6.83
N VAL A 16 17.80 0.21 -7.43
CA VAL A 16 18.49 0.83 -8.57
C VAL A 16 17.58 0.90 -9.79
N LEU A 17 16.88 -0.19 -10.13
CA LEU A 17 15.96 -0.22 -11.27
C LEU A 17 14.78 0.73 -11.07
N VAL A 18 14.20 0.77 -9.88
CA VAL A 18 13.10 1.69 -9.55
C VAL A 18 13.59 3.13 -9.57
N ALA A 19 14.77 3.43 -9.02
CA ALA A 19 15.35 4.77 -9.08
C ALA A 19 15.59 5.22 -10.53
N ALA A 20 16.29 4.39 -11.32
CA ALA A 20 16.58 4.70 -12.72
C ALA A 20 15.30 4.86 -13.54
N GLY A 21 14.35 3.93 -13.40
CA GLY A 21 13.06 3.99 -14.07
C GLY A 21 12.26 5.24 -13.70
N THR A 22 12.18 5.58 -12.40
CA THR A 22 11.49 6.79 -11.93
C THR A 22 12.16 8.05 -12.48
N PHE A 23 13.50 8.12 -12.48
CA PHE A 23 14.24 9.27 -12.98
C PHE A 23 14.06 9.46 -14.50
N ILE A 24 14.06 8.36 -15.25
CA ILE A 24 13.79 8.37 -16.69
C ILE A 24 12.37 8.87 -16.97
N LEU A 25 11.36 8.32 -16.28
CA LEU A 25 9.97 8.76 -16.42
C LEU A 25 9.79 10.25 -16.08
N LEU A 26 10.46 10.73 -15.02
CA LEU A 26 10.47 12.13 -14.66
C LEU A 26 11.13 13.03 -15.72
N SER A 27 12.22 12.55 -16.33
CA SER A 27 12.94 13.33 -17.35
C SER A 27 12.18 13.43 -18.67
N PHE A 28 11.35 12.43 -18.98
CA PHE A 28 10.42 12.47 -20.12
C PHE A 28 9.08 13.11 -19.79
N SER A 29 8.85 13.51 -18.54
CA SER A 29 7.63 14.20 -18.14
C SER A 29 7.55 15.55 -18.84
N PRO A 30 6.37 15.97 -19.34
CA PRO A 30 6.16 17.31 -19.86
C PRO A 30 6.17 18.39 -18.75
N VAL A 31 6.28 17.99 -17.48
CA VAL A 31 6.29 18.89 -16.32
C VAL A 31 7.68 19.50 -16.18
N ASP A 32 7.78 20.79 -16.53
CA ASP A 32 8.95 21.62 -16.23
C ASP A 32 8.98 21.94 -14.72
N PRO A 33 10.00 21.48 -13.97
CA PRO A 33 10.03 21.62 -12.52
C PRO A 33 10.15 23.07 -12.05
N ILE A 34 10.77 23.96 -12.85
CA ILE A 34 10.84 25.38 -12.50
C ILE A 34 9.46 26.01 -12.66
N ARG A 35 8.78 25.74 -13.77
CA ARG A 35 7.40 26.21 -14.00
C ARG A 35 6.42 25.65 -12.99
N ALA A 36 6.55 24.38 -12.65
CA ALA A 36 5.67 23.70 -11.71
C ALA A 36 5.85 24.21 -10.27
N TYR A 37 7.07 24.62 -9.90
CA TYR A 37 7.37 25.20 -8.59
C TYR A 37 6.97 26.67 -8.48
N ILE A 38 7.36 27.51 -9.46
CA ILE A 38 7.08 28.96 -9.45
C ILE A 38 5.60 29.24 -9.79
N GLY A 39 4.97 28.37 -10.58
CA GLY A 39 3.58 28.53 -10.98
C GLY A 39 3.34 29.79 -11.81
N ASN A 40 2.25 30.50 -11.52
CA ASN A 40 1.82 31.68 -12.27
C ASN A 40 2.78 32.88 -12.13
N ASP A 41 3.63 32.89 -11.11
CA ASP A 41 4.60 33.97 -10.90
C ASP A 41 5.74 33.94 -11.94
N LEU A 42 5.86 32.86 -12.72
CA LEU A 42 6.87 32.74 -13.76
C LEU A 42 6.67 33.76 -14.89
N LEU A 43 5.45 34.25 -15.11
CA LEU A 43 5.18 35.37 -16.02
C LEU A 43 5.93 36.66 -15.65
N HIS A 44 6.34 36.78 -14.38
CA HIS A 44 7.09 37.92 -13.86
C HIS A 44 8.60 37.63 -13.73
N VAL A 45 9.05 36.41 -14.09
CA VAL A 45 10.46 36.02 -14.01
C VAL A 45 11.13 36.28 -15.37
N PRO A 46 12.13 37.18 -15.44
CA PRO A 46 12.84 37.43 -16.69
C PRO A 46 13.58 36.17 -17.18
N PRO A 47 13.73 35.98 -18.51
CA PRO A 47 14.33 34.77 -19.10
C PRO A 47 15.73 34.46 -18.57
N GLU A 48 16.52 35.49 -18.26
CA GLU A 48 17.86 35.35 -17.69
C GLU A 48 17.85 34.74 -16.29
N GLN A 49 16.83 35.05 -15.49
CA GLN A 49 16.69 34.52 -14.13
C GLN A 49 16.23 33.06 -14.17
N TYR A 50 15.39 32.70 -15.14
CA TYR A 50 15.02 31.31 -15.39
C TYR A 50 16.26 30.44 -15.69
N ALA A 51 17.14 30.89 -16.60
CA ALA A 51 18.36 30.15 -16.94
C ALA A 51 19.30 29.97 -15.72
N ARG A 52 19.40 30.97 -14.85
CA ARG A 52 20.18 30.87 -13.59
C ARG A 52 19.59 29.85 -12.62
N ILE A 53 18.27 29.77 -12.52
CA ILE A 53 17.60 28.77 -11.67
C ILE A 53 17.83 27.36 -12.25
N ALA A 54 17.68 27.21 -13.57
CA ALA A 54 17.91 25.94 -14.27
C ALA A 54 19.33 25.40 -14.04
N ALA A 55 20.35 26.26 -14.21
CA ALA A 55 21.74 25.91 -13.94
C ALA A 55 21.98 25.56 -12.48
N ARG A 56 21.40 26.31 -11.53
CA ARG A 56 21.53 26.03 -10.09
C ARG A 56 20.90 24.70 -9.68
N TRP A 57 19.82 24.29 -10.35
CA TRP A 57 19.14 23.02 -10.11
C TRP A 57 19.72 21.87 -10.94
N GLY A 58 20.74 22.14 -11.77
CA GLY A 58 21.39 21.18 -12.65
C GLY A 58 20.47 20.64 -13.74
N LEU A 59 19.45 21.40 -14.16
CA LEU A 59 18.50 21.00 -15.20
C LEU A 59 19.09 21.11 -16.62
N ASP A 60 20.19 21.84 -16.75
CA ASP A 60 21.03 21.99 -17.95
C ASP A 60 21.98 20.80 -18.17
N GLN A 61 22.24 20.00 -17.13
CA GLN A 61 23.10 18.83 -17.20
C GLN A 61 22.40 17.63 -17.85
N PRO A 62 23.14 16.75 -18.54
CA PRO A 62 22.56 15.53 -19.10
C PRO A 62 21.99 14.63 -18.00
N LEU A 63 20.95 13.86 -18.36
CA LEU A 63 20.17 13.03 -17.43
C LEU A 63 21.05 12.11 -16.57
N TRP A 64 22.07 11.49 -17.17
CA TRP A 64 22.95 10.54 -16.49
C TRP A 64 23.84 11.22 -15.43
N GLU A 65 24.28 12.46 -15.65
CA GLU A 65 25.04 13.24 -14.67
C GLU A 65 24.17 13.59 -13.46
N ARG A 66 22.95 14.09 -13.74
CA ARG A 66 21.98 14.43 -12.69
C ARG A 66 21.63 13.21 -11.83
N PHE A 67 21.37 12.07 -12.48
CA PHE A 67 21.12 10.81 -11.79
C PHE A 67 22.33 10.36 -10.98
N GLY A 68 23.54 10.40 -11.57
CA GLY A 68 24.79 10.03 -10.89
C GLY A 68 25.06 10.88 -9.64
N HIS A 69 24.89 12.20 -9.74
CA HIS A 69 25.04 13.11 -8.61
C HIS A 69 24.02 12.85 -7.50
N TRP A 70 22.74 12.68 -7.86
CA TRP A 70 21.70 12.36 -6.89
C TRP A 70 21.96 11.00 -6.23
N PHE A 71 22.31 9.98 -7.00
CA PHE A 71 22.59 8.64 -6.49
C PHE A 71 23.81 8.63 -5.56
N TRP A 72 24.86 9.37 -5.90
CA TRP A 72 26.04 9.51 -5.04
C TRP A 72 25.71 10.17 -3.70
N ARG A 73 24.89 11.23 -3.69
CA ARG A 73 24.42 11.87 -2.44
C ARG A 73 23.55 10.92 -1.62
N LEU A 74 22.69 10.14 -2.28
CA LEU A 74 21.87 9.13 -1.61
C LEU A 74 22.73 8.08 -0.89
N LEU A 75 23.82 7.61 -1.51
CA LEU A 75 24.75 6.66 -0.89
C LEU A 75 25.45 7.23 0.35
N GLN A 76 25.57 8.56 0.45
CA GLN A 76 26.09 9.26 1.62
C GLN A 76 25.02 9.51 2.70
N GLY A 77 23.77 9.08 2.46
CA GLY A 77 22.63 9.29 3.35
C GLY A 77 21.89 10.61 3.14
N ASP A 78 22.22 11.36 2.10
CA ASP A 78 21.56 12.62 1.75
C ASP A 78 20.52 12.39 0.65
N MET A 79 19.24 12.33 1.05
CA MET A 79 18.09 12.22 0.12
C MET A 79 17.77 13.54 -0.60
N GLY A 80 18.47 14.63 -0.25
CA GLY A 80 18.23 15.96 -0.77
C GLY A 80 17.22 16.77 0.04
N TYR A 81 16.81 17.87 -0.56
CA TYR A 81 15.95 18.88 0.05
C TYR A 81 14.68 19.06 -0.78
N SER A 82 13.52 19.02 -0.13
CA SER A 82 12.24 19.30 -0.77
C SER A 82 12.03 20.80 -0.82
N MET A 83 11.89 21.34 -2.02
CA MET A 83 11.57 22.75 -2.21
C MET A 83 10.10 23.02 -1.89
N LEU A 84 9.23 22.04 -2.16
CA LEU A 84 7.80 22.16 -1.90
C LEU A 84 7.48 22.33 -0.41
N PHE A 85 8.13 21.54 0.44
CA PHE A 85 7.92 21.57 1.90
C PHE A 85 8.98 22.38 2.65
N ASN A 86 9.96 22.94 1.93
CA ASN A 86 11.07 23.71 2.48
C ASN A 86 11.77 23.00 3.66
N MET A 87 12.05 21.70 3.49
CA MET A 87 12.67 20.86 4.52
C MET A 87 13.39 19.64 3.92
N PRO A 88 14.30 18.98 4.66
CA PRO A 88 14.98 17.77 4.18
C PRO A 88 13.98 16.66 3.82
N VAL A 89 14.23 15.96 2.71
CA VAL A 89 13.32 14.92 2.18
C VAL A 89 13.01 13.84 3.23
N ALA A 90 14.02 13.39 3.98
CA ALA A 90 13.85 12.41 5.05
C ALA A 90 12.86 12.87 6.15
N SER A 91 12.83 14.17 6.45
CA SER A 91 11.89 14.72 7.44
C SER A 91 10.46 14.75 6.91
N VAL A 92 10.28 15.13 5.63
CA VAL A 92 8.97 15.07 4.96
C VAL A 92 8.44 13.63 4.98
N ILE A 93 9.25 12.66 4.55
CA ILE A 93 8.87 11.25 4.50
C ILE A 93 8.46 10.77 5.88
N ARG A 94 9.23 11.08 6.92
CA ARG A 94 8.93 10.67 8.29
C ARG A 94 7.59 11.21 8.78
N GLU A 95 7.33 12.51 8.59
CA GLU A 95 6.09 13.15 9.04
C GLU A 95 4.86 12.62 8.29
N ARG A 96 4.98 12.50 6.96
CA ARG A 96 3.91 12.00 6.09
C ARG A 96 3.67 10.51 6.28
N PHE A 97 4.72 9.74 6.56
CA PHE A 97 4.57 8.31 6.87
C PHE A 97 3.89 8.11 8.22
N ALA A 98 4.20 8.91 9.23
CA ALA A 98 3.57 8.79 10.55
C ALA A 98 2.04 8.96 10.47
N THR A 99 1.56 9.88 9.63
CA THR A 99 0.11 10.05 9.39
C THR A 99 -0.48 8.92 8.56
N SER A 100 0.18 8.51 7.47
CA SER A 100 -0.28 7.39 6.63
C SER A 100 -0.23 6.05 7.36
N PHE A 101 0.67 5.84 8.32
CA PHE A 101 0.88 4.54 8.94
C PHE A 101 -0.42 3.98 9.56
N ALA A 102 -1.17 4.79 10.30
CA ALA A 102 -2.42 4.36 10.90
C ALA A 102 -3.47 3.99 9.85
N LEU A 103 -3.54 4.75 8.75
CA LEU A 103 -4.41 4.49 7.62
C LEU A 103 -4.05 3.17 6.93
N LEU A 104 -2.78 3.01 6.58
CA LEU A 104 -2.27 1.86 5.84
C LEU A 104 -2.35 0.59 6.68
N ALA A 105 -1.93 0.64 7.95
CA ALA A 105 -2.00 -0.47 8.87
C ALA A 105 -3.45 -0.87 9.16
N GLY A 106 -4.34 0.11 9.37
CA GLY A 106 -5.77 -0.14 9.58
C GLY A 106 -6.42 -0.82 8.38
N ALA A 107 -6.16 -0.30 7.17
CA ALA A 107 -6.69 -0.86 5.93
C ALA A 107 -6.13 -2.27 5.66
N TRP A 108 -4.83 -2.48 5.88
CA TRP A 108 -4.17 -3.77 5.72
C TRP A 108 -4.74 -4.79 6.72
N LEU A 109 -4.80 -4.47 8.01
CA LEU A 109 -5.36 -5.39 9.01
C LEU A 109 -6.84 -5.71 8.73
N LEU A 110 -7.64 -4.70 8.41
CA LEU A 110 -9.06 -4.89 8.14
C LEU A 110 -9.29 -5.73 6.88
N SER A 111 -8.52 -5.51 5.80
CA SER A 111 -8.64 -6.29 4.56
C SER A 111 -8.28 -7.77 4.79
N GLY A 112 -7.25 -8.03 5.59
CA GLY A 112 -6.83 -9.39 5.94
C GLY A 112 -7.85 -10.11 6.81
N VAL A 113 -8.32 -9.45 7.88
CA VAL A 113 -9.33 -10.03 8.79
C VAL A 113 -10.64 -10.31 8.05
N LEU A 114 -11.17 -9.33 7.32
CA LEU A 114 -12.40 -9.51 6.55
C LEU A 114 -12.21 -10.51 5.41
N GLY A 115 -11.09 -10.44 4.69
CA GLY A 115 -10.81 -11.34 3.57
C GLY A 115 -10.72 -12.80 4.00
N VAL A 116 -9.98 -13.09 5.08
CA VAL A 116 -9.85 -14.46 5.60
C VAL A 116 -11.17 -14.95 6.17
N THR A 117 -11.89 -14.13 6.93
CA THR A 117 -13.17 -14.54 7.54
C THR A 117 -14.24 -14.80 6.50
N LEU A 118 -14.39 -13.93 5.50
CA LEU A 118 -15.32 -14.11 4.39
C LEU A 118 -14.91 -15.29 3.50
N GLY A 119 -13.62 -15.45 3.21
CA GLY A 119 -13.11 -16.59 2.44
C GLY A 119 -13.35 -17.92 3.15
N PHE A 120 -13.17 -17.95 4.47
CA PHE A 120 -13.50 -19.10 5.30
C PHE A 120 -14.99 -19.41 5.32
N LEU A 121 -15.83 -18.39 5.47
CA LEU A 121 -17.28 -18.55 5.46
C LEU A 121 -17.79 -19.05 4.09
N ALA A 122 -17.27 -18.51 2.99
CA ALA A 122 -17.60 -18.97 1.65
C ALA A 122 -17.11 -20.41 1.41
N GLY A 123 -15.90 -20.75 1.84
CA GLY A 123 -15.36 -22.11 1.75
C GLY A 123 -16.16 -23.14 2.57
N ARG A 124 -16.69 -22.74 3.74
CA ARG A 124 -17.59 -23.57 4.56
C ARG A 124 -18.87 -23.93 3.83
N PHE A 125 -19.47 -22.94 3.17
CA PHE A 125 -20.76 -23.06 2.50
C PHE A 125 -20.62 -23.26 1.00
N LEU A 126 -19.62 -24.05 0.58
CA LEU A 126 -19.26 -24.26 -0.82
C LEU A 126 -20.49 -24.59 -1.70
N HIS A 127 -20.64 -23.85 -2.79
CA HIS A 127 -21.74 -23.92 -3.76
C HIS A 127 -23.15 -23.58 -3.23
N ARG A 128 -23.28 -23.18 -1.95
CA ARG A 128 -24.54 -22.69 -1.37
C ARG A 128 -24.68 -21.18 -1.55
N TRP A 129 -25.82 -20.61 -1.13
CA TRP A 129 -26.04 -19.16 -1.17
C TRP A 129 -24.87 -18.36 -0.58
N PRO A 130 -24.36 -18.66 0.64
CA PRO A 130 -23.37 -17.77 1.28
C PRO A 130 -22.11 -17.63 0.46
N ASP A 131 -21.60 -18.73 -0.08
CA ASP A 131 -20.50 -18.75 -1.05
C ASP A 131 -20.81 -17.90 -2.29
N LYS A 132 -21.97 -18.12 -2.93
CA LYS A 132 -22.36 -17.37 -4.14
C LYS A 132 -22.48 -15.86 -3.89
N MET A 133 -23.03 -15.44 -2.75
CA MET A 133 -23.15 -14.02 -2.40
C MET A 133 -21.80 -13.38 -2.11
N ILE A 134 -20.98 -14.02 -1.28
CA ILE A 134 -19.65 -13.51 -0.92
C ILE A 134 -18.77 -13.41 -2.17
N CYS A 135 -18.78 -14.44 -3.02
CA CYS A 135 -18.00 -14.42 -4.26
C CYS A 135 -18.48 -13.31 -5.21
N ARG A 136 -19.80 -13.12 -5.39
CA ARG A 136 -20.34 -12.02 -6.21
C ARG A 136 -19.90 -10.65 -5.71
N ILE A 137 -20.03 -10.39 -4.41
CA ILE A 137 -19.60 -9.13 -3.80
C ILE A 137 -18.09 -8.94 -3.98
N SER A 138 -17.29 -10.00 -3.77
CA SER A 138 -15.83 -9.95 -3.94
C SER A 138 -15.44 -9.62 -5.38
N TYR A 139 -16.07 -10.26 -6.37
CA TYR A 139 -15.82 -9.95 -7.79
C TYR A 139 -16.21 -8.53 -8.17
N LEU A 140 -17.34 -8.03 -7.65
CA LEU A 140 -17.76 -6.64 -7.85
C LEU A 140 -16.72 -5.67 -7.29
N LEU A 141 -16.30 -5.87 -6.03
CA LEU A 141 -15.31 -5.02 -5.38
C LEU A 141 -13.95 -5.04 -6.09
N SER A 142 -13.50 -6.22 -6.54
CA SER A 142 -12.24 -6.35 -7.30
C SER A 142 -12.29 -5.73 -8.70
N SER A 143 -13.48 -5.45 -9.23
CA SER A 143 -13.66 -4.85 -10.56
C SER A 143 -13.86 -3.33 -10.50
N LEU A 144 -14.17 -2.79 -9.32
CA LEU A 144 -14.44 -1.36 -9.14
C LEU A 144 -13.15 -0.61 -8.77
N PRO A 145 -12.87 0.55 -9.39
CA PRO A 145 -11.73 1.37 -8.99
C PRO A 145 -11.86 1.86 -7.54
N THR A 146 -10.77 1.78 -6.77
CA THR A 146 -10.77 2.15 -5.34
C THR A 146 -11.16 3.59 -5.09
N PHE A 147 -10.66 4.52 -5.92
CA PHE A 147 -10.97 5.94 -5.77
C PHE A 147 -12.47 6.19 -5.95
N TRP A 148 -13.14 5.40 -6.80
CA TRP A 148 -14.57 5.50 -7.02
C TRP A 148 -15.34 4.99 -5.80
N ILE A 149 -14.91 3.88 -5.20
CA ILE A 149 -15.45 3.41 -3.92
C ILE A 149 -15.25 4.47 -2.81
N ALA A 150 -14.07 5.08 -2.73
CA ALA A 150 -13.78 6.15 -1.78
C ALA A 150 -14.72 7.34 -1.97
N MET A 151 -14.94 7.79 -3.21
CA MET A 151 -15.87 8.86 -3.56
C MET A 151 -17.32 8.51 -3.20
N LEU A 152 -17.76 7.27 -3.43
CA LEU A 152 -19.10 6.82 -3.04
C LEU A 152 -19.28 6.81 -1.53
N LEU A 153 -18.30 6.28 -0.78
CA LEU A 153 -18.34 6.26 0.67
C LEU A 153 -18.42 7.68 1.24
N LEU A 154 -17.65 8.61 0.67
CA LEU A 154 -17.72 10.03 1.03
C LEU A 154 -19.10 10.64 0.70
N ALA A 155 -19.63 10.40 -0.50
CA ALA A 155 -20.95 10.90 -0.89
C ALA A 155 -22.08 10.38 0.00
N LEU A 156 -22.02 9.11 0.42
CA LEU A 156 -23.06 8.50 1.26
C LEU A 156 -22.94 8.89 2.73
N PHE A 157 -21.75 8.78 3.32
CA PHE A 157 -21.55 8.89 4.77
C PHE A 157 -21.01 10.24 5.27
N ALA A 158 -20.57 11.10 4.35
CA ALA A 158 -20.15 12.46 4.69
C ALA A 158 -21.14 13.50 4.16
N VAL A 159 -21.76 13.26 3.00
CA VAL A 159 -22.70 14.22 2.39
C VAL A 159 -24.17 13.83 2.62
N ARG A 160 -24.59 12.63 2.19
CA ARG A 160 -26.01 12.24 2.24
C ARG A 160 -26.50 11.93 3.66
N TRP A 161 -25.68 11.25 4.44
CA TRP A 161 -25.86 10.96 5.86
C TRP A 161 -24.60 11.41 6.59
N PRO A 162 -24.50 12.67 7.05
CA PRO A 162 -23.26 13.26 7.58
C PRO A 162 -22.88 12.70 8.96
N VAL A 163 -22.58 11.40 9.01
CA VAL A 163 -22.18 10.65 10.20
C VAL A 163 -20.66 10.73 10.37
N LEU A 164 -19.92 10.74 9.25
CA LEU A 164 -18.46 10.71 9.20
C LEU A 164 -17.91 11.97 8.51
N PRO A 165 -16.68 12.39 8.86
CA PRO A 165 -16.08 13.61 8.31
C PRO A 165 -15.76 13.45 6.82
N VAL A 166 -15.78 14.57 6.11
CA VAL A 166 -15.54 14.64 4.67
C VAL A 166 -14.05 14.49 4.33
N CYS A 167 -13.17 15.07 5.15
CA CYS A 167 -11.76 15.20 4.82
C CYS A 167 -10.87 15.37 6.06
N CYS A 168 -9.55 15.44 5.81
CA CYS A 168 -8.49 15.68 6.80
C CYS A 168 -8.26 14.52 7.77
N ALA A 169 -7.21 14.64 8.58
CA ALA A 169 -6.88 13.67 9.63
C ALA A 169 -7.42 14.07 11.02
N TRP A 170 -7.97 15.27 11.15
CA TRP A 170 -8.48 15.88 12.36
C TRP A 170 -9.39 17.06 12.02
N ASP A 171 -10.17 17.52 12.99
CA ASP A 171 -11.11 18.63 12.81
C ASP A 171 -10.38 19.96 12.54
N PRO A 172 -10.99 20.89 11.76
CA PRO A 172 -10.38 22.19 11.47
C PRO A 172 -10.05 22.97 12.75
N GLY A 173 -8.82 23.49 12.85
CA GLY A 173 -8.31 24.22 14.01
C GLY A 173 -7.45 23.38 14.96
N ASN A 174 -7.49 22.05 14.84
CA ASN A 174 -6.53 21.18 15.51
C ASN A 174 -5.29 20.93 14.64
N ASN A 175 -4.22 20.49 15.29
CA ASN A 175 -2.97 20.09 14.66
C ASN A 175 -2.62 18.65 15.03
N ALA A 176 -1.60 18.09 14.38
CA ALA A 176 -1.08 16.76 14.68
C ALA A 176 -0.59 16.57 16.13
N GLY A 177 -0.42 17.64 16.93
CA GLY A 177 -0.10 17.55 18.36
C GLY A 177 -1.30 17.67 19.29
N THR A 178 -2.40 18.30 18.85
CA THR A 178 -3.55 18.67 19.71
C THR A 178 -4.81 17.85 19.44
N ALA A 179 -4.90 17.19 18.27
CA ALA A 179 -6.04 16.38 17.89
C ALA A 179 -6.23 15.17 18.82
N LEU A 180 -7.44 15.01 19.36
CA LEU A 180 -7.81 13.87 20.21
C LEU A 180 -7.76 12.56 19.41
N LEU A 181 -7.52 11.44 20.11
CA LEU A 181 -7.50 10.11 19.48
C LEU A 181 -8.85 9.76 18.85
N SER A 182 -9.96 10.15 19.48
CA SER A 182 -11.32 9.93 18.96
C SER A 182 -11.55 10.62 17.62
N GLU A 183 -11.08 11.86 17.47
CA GLU A 183 -11.16 12.63 16.23
C GLU A 183 -10.39 11.90 15.12
N ARG A 184 -9.15 11.51 15.40
CA ARG A 184 -8.32 10.77 14.44
C ARG A 184 -8.96 9.47 13.99
N LEU A 185 -9.49 8.68 14.93
CA LEU A 185 -10.16 7.42 14.61
C LEU A 185 -11.39 7.64 13.74
N ARG A 186 -12.20 8.67 14.03
CA ARG A 186 -13.37 9.02 13.22
C ARG A 186 -13.00 9.41 11.79
N HIS A 187 -11.92 10.17 11.62
CA HIS A 187 -11.40 10.57 10.31
C HIS A 187 -10.76 9.41 9.52
N LEU A 188 -10.31 8.36 10.21
CA LEU A 188 -9.75 7.17 9.59
C LEU A 188 -10.79 6.20 9.05
N VAL A 189 -12.03 6.20 9.55
CA VAL A 189 -13.04 5.18 9.21
C VAL A 189 -13.28 5.06 7.71
N LEU A 190 -13.64 6.15 7.03
CA LEU A 190 -13.94 6.09 5.59
C LEU A 190 -12.72 5.73 4.73
N PRO A 191 -11.55 6.36 4.92
CA PRO A 191 -10.33 5.98 4.20
C PRO A 191 -9.93 4.51 4.42
N VAL A 192 -9.97 4.03 5.67
CA VAL A 192 -9.62 2.65 6.03
C VAL A 192 -10.60 1.68 5.39
N CYS A 193 -11.91 1.96 5.47
CA CYS A 193 -12.92 1.14 4.81
C CYS A 193 -12.68 1.09 3.30
N ALA A 194 -12.51 2.23 2.63
CA ALA A 194 -12.26 2.31 1.19
C ALA A 194 -11.04 1.48 0.76
N LEU A 195 -9.92 1.65 1.45
CA LEU A 195 -8.68 0.94 1.15
C LEU A 195 -8.73 -0.54 1.53
N SER A 196 -9.46 -0.92 2.58
CA SER A 196 -9.56 -2.33 2.99
C SER A 196 -10.26 -3.19 1.92
N LEU A 197 -11.19 -2.60 1.16
CA LEU A 197 -11.96 -3.30 0.13
C LEU A 197 -11.10 -3.74 -1.06
N LEU A 198 -9.94 -3.09 -1.29
CA LEU A 198 -8.96 -3.50 -2.30
C LEU A 198 -8.47 -4.94 -2.10
N GLY A 199 -7.89 -5.19 -0.93
CA GLY A 199 -7.29 -6.50 -0.62
C GLY A 199 -8.34 -7.55 -0.27
N MET A 200 -9.46 -7.13 0.35
CA MET A 200 -10.46 -8.05 0.89
C MET A 200 -11.03 -9.00 -0.17
N GLY A 201 -11.34 -8.51 -1.37
CA GLY A 201 -11.93 -9.32 -2.43
C GLY A 201 -11.01 -10.45 -2.90
N GLN A 202 -9.75 -10.12 -3.18
CA GLN A 202 -8.75 -11.10 -3.63
C GLN A 202 -8.45 -12.13 -2.53
N ILE A 203 -8.23 -11.68 -1.30
CA ILE A 203 -7.96 -12.57 -0.16
C ILE A 203 -9.13 -13.52 0.06
N THR A 204 -10.38 -13.02 -0.04
CA THR A 204 -11.60 -13.84 0.09
C THR A 204 -11.64 -14.96 -0.94
N LEU A 205 -11.49 -14.62 -2.22
CA LEU A 205 -11.64 -15.56 -3.33
C LEU A 205 -10.55 -16.65 -3.29
N HIS A 206 -9.29 -16.27 -3.05
CA HIS A 206 -8.19 -17.22 -2.98
C HIS A 206 -8.23 -18.09 -1.72
N THR A 207 -8.64 -17.53 -0.57
CA THR A 207 -8.83 -18.32 0.66
C THR A 207 -9.94 -19.34 0.46
N ARG A 208 -11.07 -18.93 -0.13
CA ARG A 208 -12.20 -19.81 -0.47
C ARG A 208 -11.78 -20.95 -1.38
N GLU A 209 -11.00 -20.66 -2.42
CA GLU A 209 -10.52 -21.69 -3.35
C GLU A 209 -9.55 -22.66 -2.68
N LYS A 210 -8.65 -22.15 -1.83
CA LYS A 210 -7.76 -23.02 -1.06
C LYS A 210 -8.54 -23.92 -0.12
N ILE A 211 -9.56 -23.41 0.57
CA ILE A 211 -10.44 -24.24 1.41
C ILE A 211 -11.14 -25.31 0.58
N ALA A 212 -11.68 -24.96 -0.59
CA ALA A 212 -12.31 -25.92 -1.49
C ALA A 212 -11.34 -27.05 -1.90
N SER A 213 -10.08 -26.72 -2.16
CA SER A 213 -9.03 -27.71 -2.48
C SER A 213 -8.68 -28.59 -1.27
N VAL A 214 -8.52 -28.02 -0.08
CA VAL A 214 -8.20 -28.75 1.16
C VAL A 214 -9.34 -29.68 1.55
N MET A 215 -10.59 -29.27 1.39
CA MET A 215 -11.77 -30.11 1.67
C MET A 215 -11.87 -31.36 0.78
N LYS A 216 -11.16 -31.38 -0.36
CA LYS A 216 -11.10 -32.52 -1.28
C LYS A 216 -9.89 -33.44 -1.06
N SER A 217 -8.98 -33.08 -0.16
CA SER A 217 -7.74 -33.81 0.11
C SER A 217 -7.98 -35.20 0.71
N GLU A 218 -6.98 -36.07 0.61
CA GLU A 218 -7.03 -37.44 1.14
C GLU A 218 -7.10 -37.47 2.66
N PHE A 219 -6.41 -36.58 3.37
CA PHE A 219 -6.44 -36.54 4.84
C PHE A 219 -7.84 -36.21 5.38
N ILE A 220 -8.59 -35.31 4.72
CA ILE A 220 -9.97 -35.00 5.10
C ILE A 220 -10.89 -36.19 4.81
N ARG A 221 -10.67 -36.91 3.70
CA ARG A 221 -11.44 -38.13 3.39
C ARG A 221 -11.16 -39.23 4.42
N PHE A 222 -9.90 -39.40 4.82
CA PHE A 222 -9.48 -40.36 5.83
C PHE A 222 -10.05 -40.03 7.22
N ALA A 223 -9.98 -38.77 7.66
CA ALA A 223 -10.59 -38.33 8.91
C ALA A 223 -12.11 -38.61 8.94
N ARG A 224 -12.82 -38.30 7.85
CA ARG A 224 -14.25 -38.64 7.73
C ARG A 224 -14.51 -40.15 7.78
N ALA A 225 -13.64 -40.95 7.18
CA ALA A 225 -13.75 -42.41 7.20
C ALA A 225 -13.55 -43.00 8.60
N GLN A 226 -12.70 -42.37 9.43
CA GLN A 226 -12.53 -42.72 10.84
C GLN A 226 -13.71 -42.29 11.75
N GLY A 227 -14.70 -41.57 11.21
CA GLY A 227 -15.88 -41.15 11.96
C GLY A 227 -15.81 -39.73 12.51
N ASP A 228 -14.77 -38.96 12.17
CA ASP A 228 -14.71 -37.54 12.50
C ASP A 228 -15.82 -36.78 11.77
N LYS A 229 -16.85 -36.42 12.53
CA LYS A 229 -18.03 -35.72 12.05
C LYS A 229 -18.05 -34.32 12.65
N GLY A 230 -18.03 -33.32 11.78
CA GLY A 230 -18.38 -31.95 12.15
C GLY A 230 -17.39 -30.87 11.70
N TRP A 231 -17.95 -29.70 11.41
CA TRP A 231 -17.17 -28.54 10.98
C TRP A 231 -16.26 -27.97 12.08
N SER A 232 -16.58 -28.18 13.35
CA SER A 232 -15.79 -27.66 14.48
C SER A 232 -14.42 -28.33 14.62
N LEU A 233 -14.32 -29.62 14.26
CA LEU A 233 -13.06 -30.35 14.26
C LEU A 233 -12.26 -30.04 13.00
N LEU A 234 -12.91 -30.09 11.83
CA LEU A 234 -12.27 -29.83 10.54
C LEU A 234 -11.80 -28.38 10.37
N ARG A 235 -12.47 -27.38 10.97
CA ARG A 235 -12.11 -25.96 10.76
C ARG A 235 -10.66 -25.64 11.16
N HIS A 236 -10.14 -26.25 12.22
CA HIS A 236 -8.78 -25.94 12.69
C HIS A 236 -7.75 -26.48 11.71
N GLN A 237 -7.91 -27.73 11.28
CA GLN A 237 -7.03 -28.35 10.28
C GLN A 237 -7.13 -27.63 8.93
N VAL A 238 -8.36 -27.39 8.46
CA VAL A 238 -8.62 -26.72 7.18
C VAL A 238 -8.04 -25.30 7.18
N LEU A 239 -8.27 -24.52 8.24
CA LEU A 239 -7.75 -23.15 8.33
C LEU A 239 -6.21 -23.14 8.38
N ARG A 240 -5.60 -24.07 9.12
CA ARG A 240 -4.15 -24.21 9.20
C ARG A 240 -3.50 -24.47 7.83
N HIS A 241 -4.14 -25.27 6.97
CA HIS A 241 -3.66 -25.54 5.61
C HIS A 241 -4.10 -24.49 4.56
N ALA A 242 -5.13 -23.71 4.86
CA ALA A 242 -5.67 -22.70 3.96
C ALA A 242 -5.11 -21.29 4.18
N ILE A 243 -4.46 -21.02 5.32
CA ILE A 243 -3.93 -19.69 5.67
C ILE A 243 -2.72 -19.28 4.83
N THR A 244 -1.98 -20.24 4.24
CA THR A 244 -0.78 -19.94 3.45
C THR A 244 -1.02 -18.95 2.31
N PRO A 245 -1.95 -19.19 1.36
CA PRO A 245 -2.24 -18.21 0.31
C PRO A 245 -2.81 -16.89 0.84
N ALA A 246 -3.60 -16.93 1.92
CA ALA A 246 -4.10 -15.70 2.54
C ALA A 246 -2.96 -14.82 3.06
N LEU A 247 -1.96 -15.42 3.71
CA LEU A 247 -0.78 -14.73 4.19
C LEU A 247 0.06 -14.18 3.03
N CYS A 248 0.28 -14.97 1.99
CA CYS A 248 0.98 -14.50 0.78
C CYS A 248 0.33 -13.25 0.19
N LEU A 249 -0.99 -13.31 -0.02
CA LEU A 249 -1.76 -12.22 -0.62
C LEU A 249 -1.86 -11.01 0.29
N GLN A 250 -1.98 -11.22 1.60
CA GLN A 250 -2.01 -10.15 2.59
C GLN A 250 -0.75 -9.29 2.46
N PHE A 251 0.44 -9.88 2.42
CA PHE A 251 1.67 -9.11 2.25
C PHE A 251 1.86 -8.58 0.83
N ALA A 252 1.45 -9.32 -0.20
CA ALA A 252 1.48 -8.84 -1.58
C ALA A 252 0.60 -7.59 -1.76
N SER A 253 -0.52 -7.49 -1.03
CA SER A 253 -1.43 -6.34 -1.06
C SER A 253 -0.78 -5.05 -0.56
N LEU A 254 0.37 -5.08 0.13
CA LEU A 254 1.08 -3.86 0.52
C LEU A 254 1.45 -2.99 -0.69
N GLY A 255 1.83 -3.61 -1.82
CA GLY A 255 2.14 -2.89 -3.05
C GLY A 255 0.92 -2.17 -3.63
N GLU A 256 -0.20 -2.90 -3.73
CA GLU A 256 -1.48 -2.32 -4.18
C GLU A 256 -2.00 -1.25 -3.23
N LEU A 257 -1.80 -1.44 -1.92
CA LEU A 257 -2.22 -0.54 -0.86
C LEU A 257 -1.40 0.77 -0.88
N MET A 258 -0.10 0.73 -1.21
CA MET A 258 0.67 1.95 -1.48
C MET A 258 0.05 2.73 -2.66
N GLY A 259 -0.22 2.07 -3.78
CA GLY A 259 -0.82 2.71 -4.96
C GLY A 259 -2.22 3.24 -4.72
N GLY A 260 -3.06 2.48 -4.01
CA GLY A 260 -4.42 2.88 -3.64
C GLY A 260 -4.44 4.04 -2.64
N ALA A 261 -3.48 4.09 -1.71
CA ALA A 261 -3.38 5.16 -0.73
C ALA A 261 -3.13 6.53 -1.36
N LEU A 262 -2.37 6.62 -2.46
CA LEU A 262 -2.20 7.87 -3.21
C LEU A 262 -3.55 8.49 -3.57
N LEU A 263 -4.47 7.69 -4.10
CA LEU A 263 -5.78 8.16 -4.53
C LEU A 263 -6.71 8.40 -3.34
N ALA A 264 -6.74 7.49 -2.36
CA ALA A 264 -7.59 7.63 -1.18
C ALA A 264 -7.20 8.88 -0.38
N GLU A 265 -5.92 9.12 -0.14
CA GLU A 265 -5.45 10.30 0.58
C GLU A 265 -5.78 11.60 -0.17
N LYS A 266 -5.79 11.60 -1.51
CA LYS A 266 -6.27 12.77 -2.25
C LYS A 266 -7.77 12.97 -2.13
N VAL A 267 -8.57 11.91 -2.27
CA VAL A 267 -10.04 12.00 -2.17
C VAL A 267 -10.47 12.49 -0.79
N PHE A 268 -9.83 12.01 0.28
CA PHE A 268 -10.12 12.41 1.65
C PHE A 268 -9.28 13.59 2.15
N ALA A 269 -8.47 14.23 1.29
CA ALA A 269 -7.48 15.25 1.65
C ALA A 269 -6.67 14.90 2.92
N TYR A 270 -6.29 13.63 3.05
CA TYR A 270 -5.56 13.11 4.20
C TYR A 270 -4.06 13.43 4.03
N PRO A 271 -3.40 14.04 5.03
CA PRO A 271 -2.06 14.60 4.91
C PRO A 271 -0.94 13.54 4.99
N GLY A 272 -0.96 12.55 4.10
CA GLY A 272 -0.06 11.39 4.10
C GLY A 272 1.00 11.37 2.99
N LEU A 273 1.71 10.24 2.90
CA LEU A 273 2.74 9.99 1.88
C LEU A 273 2.18 10.02 0.46
N GLY A 274 1.00 9.44 0.24
CA GLY A 274 0.38 9.39 -1.08
C GLY A 274 -0.01 10.79 -1.57
N GLN A 275 -0.51 11.62 -0.66
CA GLN A 275 -0.76 13.03 -0.95
C GLN A 275 0.55 13.73 -1.39
N ALA A 276 1.62 13.55 -0.61
CA ALA A 276 2.94 14.14 -0.87
C ALA A 276 3.59 13.63 -2.16
N THR A 277 3.38 12.35 -2.53
CA THR A 277 3.86 11.79 -3.81
C THR A 277 3.26 12.52 -5.00
N ILE A 278 1.93 12.74 -4.97
CA ILE A 278 1.25 13.42 -6.07
C ILE A 278 1.65 14.89 -6.13
N ASP A 279 1.79 15.57 -4.98
CA ASP A 279 2.23 16.97 -4.97
C ASP A 279 3.67 17.11 -5.47
N ALA A 280 4.57 16.19 -5.10
CA ALA A 280 5.93 16.17 -5.60
C ALA A 280 5.98 15.94 -7.12
N GLY A 281 5.17 15.03 -7.65
CA GLY A 281 5.08 14.78 -9.09
C GLY A 281 4.51 15.96 -9.87
N LEU A 282 3.43 16.58 -9.40
CA LEU A 282 2.78 17.69 -10.10
C LEU A 282 3.54 19.01 -9.98
N ARG A 283 4.26 19.23 -8.88
CA ARG A 283 5.04 20.46 -8.63
C ARG A 283 6.53 20.32 -8.96
N GLY A 284 6.94 19.20 -9.55
CA GLY A 284 8.32 18.99 -10.00
C GLY A 284 9.35 18.84 -8.88
N ASP A 285 8.95 18.41 -7.67
CA ASP A 285 9.87 18.13 -6.56
C ASP A 285 10.50 16.73 -6.73
N VAL A 286 11.49 16.66 -7.63
CA VAL A 286 12.19 15.42 -8.00
C VAL A 286 12.86 14.73 -6.79
N PRO A 287 13.62 15.42 -5.92
CA PRO A 287 14.25 14.77 -4.76
C PRO A 287 13.23 14.11 -3.83
N LEU A 288 12.11 14.80 -3.56
CA LEU A 288 11.07 14.24 -2.72
C LEU A 288 10.39 13.03 -3.37
N LEU A 289 10.04 13.11 -4.65
CA LEU A 289 9.39 11.99 -5.33
C LEU A 289 10.28 10.75 -5.33
N MET A 290 11.57 10.89 -5.65
CA MET A 290 12.54 9.79 -5.64
C MET A 290 12.67 9.19 -4.23
N GLY A 291 12.75 10.02 -3.20
CA GLY A 291 12.80 9.57 -1.80
C GLY A 291 11.57 8.77 -1.40
N ILE A 292 10.37 9.25 -1.73
CA ILE A 292 9.12 8.54 -1.40
C ILE A 292 9.03 7.20 -2.17
N VAL A 293 9.35 7.19 -3.46
CA VAL A 293 9.29 5.97 -4.28
C VAL A 293 10.25 4.90 -3.74
N LEU A 294 11.47 5.26 -3.39
CA LEU A 294 12.43 4.33 -2.78
C LEU A 294 11.97 3.84 -1.41
N PHE A 295 11.43 4.72 -0.57
CA PHE A 295 10.89 4.35 0.73
C PHE A 295 9.72 3.37 0.60
N CYS A 296 8.76 3.63 -0.28
CA CYS A 296 7.64 2.73 -0.57
C CYS A 296 8.14 1.38 -1.12
N THR A 297 9.13 1.39 -2.02
CA THR A 297 9.75 0.18 -2.57
C THR A 297 10.37 -0.67 -1.47
N LEU A 298 11.09 -0.04 -0.54
CA LEU A 298 11.69 -0.71 0.61
C LEU A 298 10.62 -1.35 1.51
N LEU A 299 9.53 -0.63 1.81
CA LEU A 299 8.43 -1.15 2.62
C LEU A 299 7.75 -2.36 1.99
N VAL A 300 7.43 -2.29 0.70
CA VAL A 300 6.80 -3.40 -0.04
C VAL A 300 7.75 -4.60 -0.12
N PHE A 301 9.03 -4.38 -0.39
CA PHE A 301 10.02 -5.45 -0.40
C PHE A 301 10.19 -6.12 0.97
N ALA A 302 10.23 -5.32 2.04
CA ALA A 302 10.30 -5.82 3.41
C ALA A 302 9.07 -6.67 3.75
N GLY A 303 7.87 -6.21 3.44
CA GLY A 303 6.63 -6.96 3.63
C GLY A 303 6.62 -8.30 2.87
N ASN A 304 6.99 -8.29 1.60
CA ASN A 304 7.07 -9.51 0.79
C ASN A 304 8.14 -10.50 1.30
N THR A 305 9.26 -9.98 1.82
CA THR A 305 10.30 -10.82 2.43
C THR A 305 9.82 -11.45 3.74
N ILE A 306 9.10 -10.69 4.57
CA ILE A 306 8.45 -11.21 5.80
C ILE A 306 7.46 -12.31 5.44
N SER A 307 6.65 -12.11 4.40
CA SER A 307 5.71 -13.12 3.89
C SER A 307 6.41 -14.43 3.52
N ALA A 308 7.47 -14.35 2.72
CA ALA A 308 8.22 -15.52 2.30
C ALA A 308 8.80 -16.28 3.50
N TRP A 309 9.31 -15.57 4.51
CA TRP A 309 9.81 -16.19 5.74
C TRP A 309 8.71 -16.87 6.55
N LEU A 310 7.56 -16.19 6.75
CA LEU A 310 6.41 -16.74 7.47
C LEU A 310 5.85 -18.00 6.82
N VAL A 311 5.77 -18.04 5.48
CA VAL A 311 5.34 -19.24 4.73
C VAL A 311 6.26 -20.43 4.98
N VAL A 312 7.58 -20.21 4.97
CA VAL A 312 8.56 -21.28 5.24
C VAL A 312 8.40 -21.82 6.67
N VAL A 313 8.23 -20.93 7.65
CA VAL A 313 8.00 -21.33 9.05
C VAL A 313 6.69 -22.11 9.19
N LEU A 314 5.62 -21.64 8.55
CA LEU A 314 4.32 -22.28 8.58
C LEU A 314 4.37 -23.67 7.94
N ASN A 315 4.96 -23.81 6.74
CA ASN A 315 5.08 -25.09 6.05
C ASN A 315 5.91 -26.10 6.86
N ARG A 316 7.03 -25.67 7.46
CA ARG A 316 7.80 -26.55 8.37
C ARG A 316 6.99 -27.04 9.56
N SER A 317 6.05 -26.24 10.06
CA SER A 317 5.16 -26.67 11.15
C SER A 317 4.13 -27.71 10.68
N LEU A 318 3.74 -27.66 9.40
CA LEU A 318 2.76 -28.57 8.79
C LEU A 318 3.37 -29.94 8.47
N GLU A 319 4.68 -30.00 8.22
CA GLU A 319 5.41 -31.24 7.91
C GLU A 319 5.84 -32.04 9.15
N ARG A 320 5.63 -31.53 10.37
CA ARG A 320 5.98 -32.28 11.59
C ARG A 320 5.01 -33.46 11.79
N PRO A 321 5.52 -34.71 11.91
CA PRO A 321 4.69 -35.91 12.04
C PRO A 321 3.87 -35.99 13.33
N ASP A 322 4.13 -35.12 14.32
CA ASP A 322 3.47 -35.12 15.63
C ASP A 322 2.07 -34.45 15.64
N ALA A 323 1.55 -34.04 14.48
CA ALA A 323 0.29 -33.28 14.34
C ALA A 323 -0.85 -34.06 13.65
N LEU A 324 -0.68 -35.38 13.47
CA LEU A 324 -1.71 -36.34 13.08
C LEU A 324 -2.01 -37.27 14.26
#